data_AF-W8UJG4-F1
#
_entry.id   AF-W8UJG4-F1
#
_cell.length_a   1.000
_cell.length_b   1.000
_cell.length_c   1.000
_cell.angle_alpha   90.00
_cell.angle_beta   90.00
_cell.angle_gamma   90.00
#
_symmetry.space_group_name_H-M   'P 1'
#
loop_
_entity.id
_entity.type
_entity.pdbx_description
1 polymer ?
#
loop_
_entity_poly.entity_id
_entity_poly.type
_entity_poly.pdbx_seq_one_letter_code
_entity_poly.pdbx_strand_id
1 'polypeptide(L)' 'MINDLPYYPGYEWRAVGDDLVLVALSTAIVTAVINGVFD' A
#
# COMPACT_ATOMS: atom_id res chain seq x y z
N MET A 1 6.43 -10.30 8.13
CA MET A 1 5.50 -10.31 6.98
C MET A 1 5.04 -8.91 6.60
N ILE A 2 4.34 -8.11 7.42
CA ILE A 2 4.01 -6.72 7.01
C ILE A 2 5.21 -5.75 7.05
N ASN A 3 6.25 -6.09 7.83
CA ASN A 3 7.49 -5.31 7.94
C ASN A 3 8.49 -5.58 6.80
N ASP A 4 8.19 -6.50 5.88
CA ASP A 4 9.08 -6.90 4.79
C ASP A 4 8.71 -6.24 3.45
N LEU A 5 7.79 -5.28 3.48
CA LEU A 5 7.37 -4.53 2.30
C LEU A 5 8.43 -3.50 1.89
N PRO A 6 8.68 -3.29 0.58
CA PRO A 6 9.58 -2.24 0.13
C PRO A 6 9.16 -0.87 0.67
N TYR A 7 10.13 -0.13 1.22
CA TYR A 7 9.93 1.24 1.68
C TYR A 7 10.20 2.24 0.55
N TYR A 8 9.22 3.10 0.28
CA TYR A 8 9.32 4.21 -0.65
C TYR A 8 9.10 5.52 0.11
N PRO A 9 10.11 6.40 0.23
CA PRO A 9 9.96 7.67 0.94
C PRO A 9 8.79 8.50 0.40
N GLY A 10 7.90 8.94 1.29
CA GLY A 10 6.70 9.71 0.94
C GLY A 10 5.49 8.86 0.54
N TYR A 11 5.59 7.53 0.62
CA TYR A 11 4.49 6.60 0.38
C TYR A 11 4.29 5.67 1.56
N GLU A 12 3.10 5.09 1.64
CA GLU A 12 2.74 4.14 2.68
C GLU A 12 1.91 3.01 2.11
N TRP A 13 2.24 1.77 2.52
CA TRP A 13 1.41 0.61 2.27
C TRP A 13 0.24 0.57 3.24
N ARG A 14 -0.96 0.35 2.72
CA ARG A 14 -2.21 0.31 3.50
C ARG A 14 -3.05 -0.90 3.10
N ALA A 15 -3.71 -1.51 4.07
CA ALA A 15 -4.75 -2.49 3.81
C ALA A 15 -6.08 -1.77 3.53
N VAL A 16 -6.72 -2.11 2.40
CA VAL A 16 -8.01 -1.54 1.99
C VAL A 16 -8.89 -2.69 1.51
N GLY A 17 -9.87 -3.08 2.32
CA GLY A 17 -10.57 -4.36 2.09
C GLY A 17 -9.55 -5.51 2.12
N ASP A 18 -9.60 -6.37 1.11
CA ASP A 18 -8.70 -7.52 0.97
C ASP A 18 -7.43 -7.18 0.16
N ASP A 19 -7.27 -5.92 -0.24
CA ASP A 19 -6.18 -5.45 -1.10
C ASP A 19 -5.09 -4.71 -0.33
N LEU A 20 -3.86 -4.80 -0.84
CA LEU A 20 -2.72 -4.03 -0.38
C LEU A 20 -2.46 -2.87 -1.35
N VAL A 21 -2.52 -1.64 -0.84
CA VAL A 21 -2.48 -0.40 -1.64
C VAL A 21 -1.29 0.47 -1.25
N LEU A 22 -0.54 0.97 -2.23
CA LEU A 22 0.52 1.97 -2.01
C LEU A 22 -0.04 3.38 -2.28
N VAL A 23 0.03 4.25 -1.29
CA VAL A 23 -0.54 5.61 -1.35
C VAL A 23 0.53 6.68 -1.17
N ALA A 24 0.52 7.71 -2.00
CA ALA A 24 1.36 8.90 -1.83
C ALA A 24 0.83 9.78 -0.69
N LEU A 25 1.66 10.07 0.32
CA LEU A 25 1.22 10.74 1.55
C LEU A 25 0.80 12.20 1.36
N SER A 26 1.41 12.91 0.41
CA SER A 26 1.14 14.33 0.18
C SER A 26 -0.14 14.61 -0.61
N THR A 27 -0.61 13.64 -1.40
CA THR A 27 -1.71 13.84 -2.38
C THR A 27 -2.83 12.81 -2.24
N ALA A 28 -2.64 11.77 -1.44
CA ALA A 28 -3.51 10.60 -1.35
C ALA A 28 -3.72 9.85 -2.68
N ILE A 29 -2.85 10.07 -3.68
CA ILE A 29 -2.92 9.34 -4.95
C ILE A 29 -2.54 7.87 -4.72
N VAL A 30 -3.38 6.98 -5.24
CA VAL A 30 -3.09 5.54 -5.31
C VAL A 30 -2.07 5.30 -6.41
N THR A 31 -0.92 4.71 -6.04
CA THR A 31 0.21 4.49 -6.95
C THR A 31 0.31 3.04 -7.39
N ALA A 32 -0.09 2.11 -6.53
CA ALA A 32 -0.16 0.69 -6.85
C ALA A 32 -1.27 0.01 -6.04
N VAL A 33 -1.84 -1.06 -6.60
CA VAL A 33 -2.81 -1.95 -5.95
C VAL A 33 -2.37 -3.39 -6.20
N ILE A 34 -2.32 -4.19 -5.14
CA ILE A 34 -2.14 -5.64 -5.20
C ILE A 34 -3.41 -6.26 -4.63
N ASN A 35 -4.19 -6.91 -5.50
CA ASN A 35 -5.52 -7.40 -5.12
C ASN A 35 -5.44 -8.71 -4.33
N GLY A 36 -6.36 -8.89 -3.37
CA GLY A 36 -6.56 -10.16 -2.65
C GLY A 36 -5.36 -10.62 -1.84
N VAL A 37 -4.57 -9.69 -1.29
CA VAL A 37 -3.44 -10.00 -0.40
C VAL A 37 -3.92 -10.55 0.94
N PHE A 38 -5.14 -10.19 1.35
CA PHE A 38 -5.71 -10.51 2.65
C PHE A 38 -6.96 -11.42 2.59
N ASP A 39 -7.31 -11.97 1.41
CA ASP A 39 -8.31 -13.05 1.30
C ASP A 39 -7.82 -14.34 1.98
#